data_AF-A0A2N0HVU0-F1
#
_entry.id   AF-A0A2N0HVU0-F1
#
_cell.length_a   1.000
_cell.length_b   1.000
_cell.length_c   1.000
_cell.angle_alpha   90.00
_cell.angle_beta   90.00
_cell.angle_gamma   90.00
#
_symmetry.space_group_name_H-M   'P 1'
#
loop_
_entity.id
_entity.type
_entity.pdbx_description
1 polymer ?
#
loop_
_entity_poly.entity_id
_entity_poly.type
_entity_poly.pdbx_seq_one_letter_code
_entity_poly.pdbx_strand_id
1 'polypeptide(L)'
;MGLMFTPAKPGVQINDIQLWLDGEQSSTPIKVTKGIFVVPVNDEVAEQNGSYSINKQKGELNVRITVLPAIANNAWTIGKVRQSIIDATNAIDKFTPWYQKPFAMKVNSVGVCSSEAGAPVKLMNGDVVVTALVTSEKNTDDSGHQVYCQSFASDAKYDDNLRIDIPDNAQVLFL
;
A
#
# COMPACT_ATOMS: atom_id res chain seq x y z
N MET A 1 4.52 0.36 -6.30
CA MET A 1 4.87 1.59 -5.57
C MET A 1 3.80 2.63 -5.85
N GLY A 2 3.41 3.40 -4.85
CA GLY A 2 2.50 4.52 -5.02
C GLY A 2 3.11 5.83 -4.52
N LEU A 3 2.50 6.93 -4.92
CA LEU A 3 2.77 8.25 -4.38
C LEU A 3 1.53 8.69 -3.60
N MET A 4 1.75 9.22 -2.41
CA MET A 4 0.71 9.73 -1.51
C MET A 4 0.84 11.24 -1.39
N PHE A 5 -0.28 11.92 -1.63
CA PHE A 5 -0.41 13.36 -1.47
C PHE A 5 -1.03 13.70 -0.12
N THR A 6 -0.41 14.62 0.63
CA THR A 6 -0.99 15.20 1.84
C THR A 6 -1.06 16.72 1.74
N PRO A 7 -2.05 17.38 2.37
CA PRO A 7 -2.14 18.83 2.37
C PRO A 7 -0.90 19.43 3.03
N ALA A 8 -0.27 20.40 2.38
CA ALA A 8 0.80 21.19 2.98
C ALA A 8 0.26 22.42 3.74
N LYS A 9 -1.00 22.80 3.46
CA LYS A 9 -1.63 24.01 4.03
C LYS A 9 -3.09 23.74 4.45
N PRO A 10 -3.59 24.44 5.48
CA PRO A 10 -5.02 24.41 5.83
C PRO A 10 -5.89 24.82 4.65
N GLY A 11 -7.02 24.12 4.45
CA GLY A 11 -7.99 24.40 3.38
C GLY A 11 -7.74 23.69 2.05
N VAL A 12 -6.58 23.04 1.86
CA VAL A 12 -6.33 22.21 0.67
C VAL A 12 -7.04 20.86 0.83
N GLN A 13 -7.95 20.55 -0.09
CA GLN A 13 -8.67 19.27 -0.15
C GLN A 13 -7.84 18.23 -0.94
N ILE A 14 -7.86 16.98 -0.48
CA ILE A 14 -7.24 15.83 -1.18
C ILE A 14 -8.23 15.11 -2.09
N ASN A 15 -9.52 15.15 -1.74
CA ASN A 15 -10.55 14.35 -2.39
C ASN A 15 -10.92 14.84 -3.80
N ASP A 16 -10.49 16.06 -4.16
CA ASP A 16 -10.70 16.68 -5.47
C ASP A 16 -9.43 16.66 -6.34
N ILE A 17 -8.38 15.94 -5.93
CA ILE A 17 -7.18 15.79 -6.74
C ILE A 17 -7.50 15.02 -8.02
N GLN A 18 -7.12 15.62 -9.14
CA GLN A 18 -7.12 15.02 -10.46
C GLN A 18 -5.68 14.98 -10.97
N LEU A 19 -5.26 13.82 -11.48
CA LEU A 19 -3.91 13.55 -11.94
C LEU A 19 -3.96 13.02 -13.37
N TRP A 20 -3.06 13.49 -14.21
CA TRP A 20 -2.90 13.04 -15.59
C TRP A 20 -1.45 12.68 -15.86
N LEU A 21 -1.27 11.68 -16.73
CA LEU A 21 -0.01 11.35 -17.38
C LEU A 21 -0.03 11.93 -18.79
N ASP A 22 0.76 12.97 -19.00
CA ASP A 22 0.82 13.72 -20.25
C ASP A 22 2.08 13.32 -21.03
N GLY A 23 1.88 12.88 -22.27
CA GLY A 23 2.89 12.83 -23.33
C GLY A 23 2.64 13.95 -24.34
N GLU A 24 3.48 14.04 -25.38
CA GLU A 24 3.34 15.09 -26.39
C GLU A 24 2.01 15.02 -27.15
N GLN A 25 1.45 13.81 -27.29
CA GLN A 25 0.23 13.56 -28.09
C GLN A 25 -0.91 12.90 -27.30
N SER A 26 -0.72 12.59 -26.02
CA SER A 26 -1.71 11.87 -25.22
C SER A 26 -1.76 12.38 -23.79
N SER A 27 -2.96 12.45 -23.20
CA SER A 27 -3.13 12.70 -21.78
C SER A 27 -4.04 11.61 -21.20
N THR A 28 -3.50 10.83 -20.26
CA THR A 28 -4.21 9.70 -19.65
C THR A 28 -4.56 10.04 -18.21
N PRO A 29 -5.85 10.06 -17.81
CA PRO A 29 -6.22 10.29 -16.43
C PRO A 29 -5.77 9.12 -15.55
N ILE A 30 -5.18 9.43 -14.40
CA ILE A 30 -4.74 8.46 -13.41
C ILE A 30 -5.70 8.47 -12.24
N LYS A 31 -6.16 7.27 -11.86
CA LYS A 31 -7.03 7.10 -10.70
C LYS A 31 -6.27 7.39 -9.41
N VAL A 32 -6.75 8.37 -8.66
CA VAL A 32 -6.30 8.66 -7.29
C VAL A 32 -7.34 8.12 -6.31
N THR A 33 -6.91 7.31 -5.35
CA THR A 33 -7.78 6.71 -4.32
C THR A 33 -7.26 7.12 -2.95
N LYS A 34 -8.06 7.87 -2.18
CA LYS A 34 -7.69 8.39 -0.85
C LYS A 34 -6.34 9.14 -0.84
N GLY A 35 -6.06 9.92 -1.88
CA GLY A 35 -4.80 10.66 -2.02
C GLY A 35 -3.59 9.84 -2.50
N ILE A 36 -3.77 8.53 -2.70
CA ILE A 36 -2.74 7.62 -3.20
C ILE A 36 -2.99 7.34 -4.67
N PHE A 37 -1.92 7.34 -5.47
CA PHE A 37 -1.96 6.81 -6.83
C PHE A 37 -0.78 5.89 -7.09
N VAL A 38 -1.03 4.86 -7.89
CA VAL A 38 0.03 3.98 -8.40
C VAL A 38 0.58 4.63 -9.65
N VAL A 39 1.89 4.84 -9.70
CA VAL A 39 2.58 5.40 -10.87
C VAL A 39 2.51 4.37 -11.99
N PRO A 40 1.71 4.58 -13.05
CA PRO A 40 1.67 3.64 -14.16
C PRO A 40 2.97 3.72 -14.95
N VAL A 41 3.47 2.56 -15.40
CA VAL A 41 4.53 2.51 -16.40
C VAL A 41 3.84 2.47 -17.77
N ASN A 42 4.05 3.51 -18.57
CA ASN A 42 3.57 3.59 -19.95
C ASN A 42 4.78 3.90 -20.83
N ASP A 43 5.17 2.94 -21.66
CA ASP A 43 6.38 3.02 -22.47
C ASP A 43 6.28 4.12 -23.54
N GLU A 44 5.12 4.31 -24.15
CA GLU A 44 4.87 5.35 -25.16
C GLU A 44 5.07 6.76 -24.58
N VAL A 45 4.55 7.01 -23.38
CA VAL A 45 4.72 8.30 -22.70
C VAL A 45 6.16 8.48 -22.19
N ALA A 46 6.82 7.40 -21.77
CA ALA A 46 8.22 7.44 -21.33
C ALA A 46 9.18 7.79 -22.47
N GLU A 47 8.92 7.31 -23.69
CA GLU A 47 9.68 7.65 -24.90
C GLU A 47 9.52 9.12 -25.31
N GLN A 48 8.44 9.78 -24.88
CA GLN A 48 8.07 11.15 -25.24
C GLN A 48 8.37 12.19 -24.15
N ASN A 49 9.27 11.92 -23.21
CA ASN A 49 9.55 12.80 -22.06
C ASN A 49 8.29 13.18 -21.26
N GLY A 50 7.41 12.20 -21.02
CA GLY A 50 6.14 12.45 -20.36
C GLY A 50 6.26 13.10 -18.98
N SER A 51 5.20 13.80 -18.59
CA SER A 51 5.09 14.52 -17.33
C SER A 51 3.78 14.19 -16.60
N TYR A 52 3.79 14.37 -15.29
CA TYR A 52 2.57 14.24 -14.47
C TYR A 52 2.02 15.63 -14.18
N SER A 53 0.76 15.88 -14.55
CA SER A 53 0.05 17.12 -14.24
C SER A 53 -1.01 16.88 -13.17
N ILE A 54 -1.17 17.84 -12.26
CA ILE A 54 -2.14 17.81 -11.17
C ILE A 54 -2.90 19.13 -11.10
N ASN A 55 -4.18 19.08 -10.72
CA ASN A 55 -5.04 20.27 -10.56
C ASN A 55 -4.76 21.07 -9.27
N LYS A 56 -3.54 21.03 -8.74
CA LYS A 56 -3.12 21.72 -7.50
C LYS A 56 -1.92 22.62 -7.77
N GLN A 57 -1.85 23.74 -7.04
CA GLN A 57 -0.76 24.69 -7.18
C GLN A 57 0.50 24.20 -6.46
N LYS A 58 1.65 24.73 -6.90
CA LYS A 58 2.94 24.47 -6.26
C LYS A 58 2.89 24.85 -4.77
N GLY A 59 3.29 23.90 -3.92
CA GLY A 59 3.35 24.10 -2.46
C GLY A 59 2.00 23.92 -1.75
N GLU A 60 0.96 23.43 -2.43
CA GLU A 60 -0.29 23.00 -1.77
C GLU A 60 -0.23 21.58 -1.21
N LEU A 61 0.65 20.74 -1.78
CA LEU A 61 0.77 19.33 -1.44
C LEU A 61 2.19 18.96 -1.03
N ASN A 62 2.29 18.05 -0.07
CA ASN A 62 3.48 17.24 0.16
C ASN A 62 3.31 15.90 -0.55
N VAL A 63 4.41 15.33 -1.06
CA VAL A 63 4.43 14.03 -1.73
C VAL A 63 5.32 13.08 -0.95
N ARG A 64 4.81 11.88 -0.65
CA ARG A 64 5.63 10.79 -0.09
C ARG A 64 5.52 9.55 -0.96
N ILE A 65 6.60 8.79 -1.06
CA ILE A 65 6.61 7.47 -1.69
C ILE A 65 6.04 6.46 -0.69
N THR A 66 5.13 5.60 -1.12
CA THR A 66 4.65 4.45 -0.35
C THR A 66 4.80 3.15 -1.13
N VAL A 67 5.05 2.06 -0.40
CA VAL A 67 5.08 0.71 -0.94
C VAL A 67 3.73 0.07 -0.63
N LEU A 68 3.03 -0.37 -1.67
CA LEU A 68 1.70 -0.95 -1.57
C LEU A 68 1.73 -2.43 -1.94
N PRO A 69 0.99 -3.30 -1.24
CA PRO A 69 0.84 -4.68 -1.67
C PRO A 69 0.05 -4.74 -2.99
N ALA A 70 0.58 -5.50 -3.96
CA ALA A 70 -0.05 -5.66 -5.29
C ALA A 70 -0.78 -7.02 -5.45
N ILE A 71 -0.89 -7.81 -4.38
CA ILE A 71 -1.48 -9.15 -4.40
C ILE A 71 -2.99 -9.03 -4.18
N ALA A 72 -3.78 -9.66 -5.05
CA ALA A 72 -5.24 -9.70 -4.93
C ALA A 72 -5.68 -10.30 -3.59
N ASN A 73 -6.76 -9.77 -3.00
CA ASN A 73 -7.26 -10.16 -1.68
C ASN A 73 -7.50 -11.68 -1.54
N ASN A 74 -7.97 -12.34 -2.58
CA ASN A 74 -8.23 -13.80 -2.57
C ASN A 74 -6.96 -14.67 -2.75
N ALA A 75 -5.82 -14.05 -3.05
CA ALA A 75 -4.60 -14.74 -3.43
C ALA A 75 -3.55 -14.76 -2.32
N TRP A 76 -3.85 -14.23 -1.13
CA TRP A 76 -2.92 -14.15 0.00
C TRP A 76 -2.76 -15.51 0.71
N THR A 77 -1.50 -15.90 0.89
CA THR A 77 -1.10 -17.03 1.74
C THR A 77 0.00 -16.59 2.69
N ILE A 78 0.25 -17.36 3.75
CA ILE A 78 1.35 -17.09 4.69
C ILE A 78 2.70 -17.07 3.95
N GLY A 79 2.93 -17.98 3.00
CA GLY A 79 4.14 -17.97 2.18
C GLY A 79 4.29 -16.66 1.39
N LYS A 80 3.18 -16.15 0.81
CA LYS A 80 3.19 -14.84 0.11
C LYS A 80 3.38 -13.67 1.05
N VAL A 81 2.88 -13.72 2.28
CA VAL A 81 3.18 -12.72 3.31
C VAL A 81 4.69 -12.63 3.50
N ARG A 82 5.36 -13.75 3.79
CA ARG A 82 6.82 -13.77 4.00
C ARG A 82 7.59 -13.23 2.79
N GLN A 83 7.23 -13.69 1.60
CA GLN A 83 7.86 -13.22 0.37
C GLN A 83 7.64 -11.71 0.16
N SER A 84 6.42 -11.23 0.38
CA SER A 84 6.09 -9.81 0.19
C SER A 84 6.82 -8.88 1.17
N ILE A 85 7.09 -9.34 2.40
CA ILE A 85 7.89 -8.59 3.39
C ILE A 85 9.33 -8.43 2.89
N ILE A 86 9.92 -9.50 2.37
CA ILE A 86 11.28 -9.50 1.80
C ILE A 86 11.33 -8.57 0.58
N ASP A 87 10.37 -8.71 -0.34
CA ASP A 87 10.31 -7.91 -1.56
C ASP A 87 10.11 -6.41 -1.26
N ALA A 88 9.23 -6.09 -0.30
CA ALA A 88 9.00 -4.72 0.14
C ALA A 88 10.24 -4.12 0.80
N THR A 89 10.92 -4.86 1.67
CA THR A 89 12.18 -4.42 2.29
C THR A 89 13.26 -4.18 1.24
N ASN A 90 13.43 -5.12 0.30
CA ASN A 90 14.36 -4.98 -0.82
C ASN A 90 14.03 -3.77 -1.72
N ALA A 91 12.75 -3.47 -1.92
CA ALA A 91 12.33 -2.29 -2.66
C ALA A 91 12.76 -1.02 -1.91
N ILE A 92 12.47 -0.91 -0.61
CA ILE A 92 12.89 0.24 0.21
C ILE A 92 14.41 0.42 0.18
N ASP A 93 15.17 -0.66 0.33
CA ASP A 93 16.64 -0.63 0.31
C ASP A 93 17.24 -0.18 -1.03
N LYS A 94 16.53 -0.38 -2.14
CA LYS A 94 16.94 0.10 -3.46
C LYS A 94 16.71 1.60 -3.63
N PHE A 95 15.62 2.14 -3.05
CA PHE A 95 15.31 3.57 -3.12
C PHE A 95 15.99 4.39 -2.04
N THR A 96 16.45 3.75 -0.95
CA THR A 96 17.11 4.44 0.16
C THR A 96 18.59 4.66 -0.15
N PRO A 97 19.07 5.93 -0.17
CA PRO A 97 20.49 6.24 -0.28
C PRO A 97 21.31 5.54 0.79
N TRP A 98 22.54 5.11 0.47
CA TRP A 98 23.38 4.30 1.36
C TRP A 98 23.57 4.90 2.77
N TYR A 99 23.66 6.23 2.87
CA TYR A 99 23.84 6.97 4.12
C TYR A 99 22.56 7.05 4.98
N GLN A 100 21.38 6.75 4.40
CA GLN A 100 20.09 6.71 5.11
C GLN A 100 19.65 5.29 5.46
N LYS A 101 20.28 4.25 4.91
CA LYS A 101 19.91 2.85 5.14
C LYS A 101 19.80 2.43 6.62
N PRO A 102 20.65 2.89 7.55
CA PRO A 102 20.50 2.57 8.98
C PRO A 102 19.18 3.07 9.60
N PHE A 103 18.56 4.07 9.00
CA PHE A 103 17.31 4.69 9.45
C PHE A 103 16.11 4.36 8.54
N ALA A 104 16.31 3.50 7.53
CA ALA A 104 15.25 3.08 6.64
C ALA A 104 14.16 2.33 7.43
N MET A 105 12.90 2.63 7.11
CA MET A 105 11.79 1.84 7.59
C MET A 105 11.94 0.41 7.06
N LYS A 106 11.94 -0.58 7.96
CA LYS A 106 11.90 -1.99 7.60
C LYS A 106 10.47 -2.47 7.70
N VAL A 107 10.00 -3.15 6.66
CA VAL A 107 8.74 -3.87 6.70
C VAL A 107 8.99 -5.15 7.49
N ASN A 108 8.28 -5.34 8.59
CA ASN A 108 8.47 -6.51 9.45
C ASN A 108 7.25 -7.44 9.38
N SER A 109 6.09 -6.91 8.98
CA SER A 109 4.87 -7.68 8.92
C SER A 109 3.92 -7.19 7.83
N VAL A 110 2.95 -8.04 7.49
CA VAL A 110 1.79 -7.67 6.68
C VAL A 110 0.57 -7.66 7.58
N GLY A 111 -0.16 -6.55 7.59
CA GLY A 111 -1.40 -6.39 8.34
C GLY A 111 -2.62 -6.56 7.45
N VAL A 112 -3.59 -7.38 7.88
CA VAL A 112 -4.96 -7.30 7.38
C VAL A 112 -5.72 -6.33 8.28
N CYS A 113 -6.20 -5.23 7.72
CA CYS A 113 -6.67 -4.08 8.48
C CYS A 113 -8.09 -3.67 8.11
N SER A 114 -8.89 -3.29 9.11
CA SER A 114 -10.26 -2.80 9.00
C SER A 114 -10.37 -1.42 9.64
N SER A 115 -11.38 -0.64 9.25
CA SER A 115 -11.74 0.62 9.91
C SER A 115 -12.22 0.40 11.35
N GLU A 116 -12.75 -0.79 11.66
CA GLU A 116 -13.29 -1.16 12.96
C GLU A 116 -12.49 -2.30 13.60
N ALA A 117 -12.41 -2.28 14.93
CA ALA A 117 -11.81 -3.35 15.70
C ALA A 117 -12.70 -4.61 15.68
N GLY A 118 -12.08 -5.78 15.75
CA GLY A 118 -12.79 -7.05 15.86
C GLY A 118 -13.23 -7.66 14.52
N ALA A 119 -12.81 -7.11 13.38
CA ALA A 119 -13.11 -7.71 12.08
C ALA A 119 -12.43 -9.08 11.96
N PRO A 120 -13.16 -10.13 11.54
CA PRO A 120 -12.63 -11.48 11.53
C PRO A 120 -11.64 -11.67 10.38
N VAL A 121 -10.50 -12.29 10.66
CA VAL A 121 -9.50 -12.70 9.67
C VAL A 121 -9.31 -14.20 9.81
N LYS A 122 -9.68 -14.98 8.79
CA LYS A 122 -9.62 -16.44 8.87
C LYS A 122 -8.38 -16.96 8.16
N LEU A 123 -7.73 -17.96 8.77
CA LEU A 123 -6.73 -18.77 8.09
C LEU A 123 -7.38 -20.05 7.61
N MET A 124 -7.27 -20.30 6.31
CA MET A 124 -7.93 -21.39 5.60
C MET A 124 -6.88 -22.37 5.08
N ASN A 125 -7.17 -23.67 5.19
CA ASN A 125 -6.47 -24.71 4.45
C ASN A 125 -7.45 -25.34 3.45
N GLY A 126 -7.36 -24.92 2.18
CA GLY A 126 -8.44 -25.15 1.21
C GLY A 126 -9.74 -24.47 1.71
N ASP A 127 -10.79 -25.27 1.86
CA ASP A 127 -12.10 -24.79 2.33
C ASP A 127 -12.29 -24.88 3.86
N VAL A 128 -11.30 -25.42 4.59
CA VAL A 128 -11.39 -25.61 6.04
C VAL A 128 -10.79 -24.42 6.78
N VAL A 129 -11.57 -23.84 7.68
CA VAL A 129 -11.07 -22.81 8.62
C VAL A 129 -10.16 -23.50 9.65
N VAL A 130 -8.87 -23.15 9.63
CA VAL A 130 -7.88 -23.65 10.59
C VAL A 130 -7.91 -22.82 11.87
N THR A 131 -7.99 -21.50 11.72
CA THR A 131 -8.13 -20.57 12.85
C THR A 131 -8.81 -19.28 12.41
N ALA A 132 -9.45 -18.61 13.37
CA ALA A 132 -10.05 -17.29 13.19
C ALA A 132 -9.39 -16.31 14.16
N LEU A 133 -8.83 -15.25 13.59
CA LEU A 133 -8.20 -14.13 14.28
C LEU A 133 -9.10 -12.90 14.14
N VAL A 134 -8.75 -11.81 14.83
CA VAL A 134 -9.50 -10.55 14.78
C VAL A 134 -8.57 -9.37 14.65
N THR A 135 -9.01 -8.32 13.97
CA THR A 135 -8.26 -7.07 13.87
C THR A 135 -8.31 -6.29 15.19
N SER A 136 -7.25 -6.36 16.00
CA SER A 136 -7.22 -5.69 17.32
C SER A 136 -6.14 -4.62 17.44
N GLU A 137 -5.07 -4.70 16.66
CA GLU A 137 -3.91 -3.83 16.81
C GLU A 137 -4.16 -2.48 16.15
N LYS A 138 -4.08 -1.38 16.92
CA LYS A 138 -4.22 -0.04 16.36
C LYS A 138 -3.02 0.27 15.46
N ASN A 139 -3.31 0.69 14.23
CA ASN A 139 -2.31 1.14 13.29
C ASN A 139 -2.83 2.33 12.46
N THR A 140 -2.00 2.83 11.55
CA THR A 140 -2.36 3.92 10.63
C THR A 140 -2.18 3.44 9.21
N ASP A 141 -3.18 3.68 8.35
CA ASP A 141 -3.08 3.31 6.95
C ASP A 141 -2.17 4.25 6.13
N ASP A 142 -1.92 3.88 4.88
CA ASP A 142 -1.11 4.68 3.95
C ASP A 142 -1.66 6.10 3.71
N SER A 143 -2.93 6.35 4.04
CA SER A 143 -3.57 7.65 3.94
C SER A 143 -3.55 8.46 5.23
N GLY A 144 -3.05 7.90 6.34
CA GLY A 144 -2.97 8.56 7.64
C GLY A 144 -4.20 8.35 8.53
N HIS A 145 -5.15 7.49 8.14
CA HIS A 145 -6.33 7.19 8.96
C HIS A 145 -6.04 6.07 9.95
N GLN A 146 -6.62 6.17 11.15
CA GLN A 146 -6.53 5.10 12.14
C GLN A 146 -7.30 3.86 11.67
N VAL A 147 -6.65 2.70 11.76
CA VAL A 147 -7.20 1.39 11.42
C VAL A 147 -6.84 0.36 12.48
N TYR A 148 -7.50 -0.79 12.44
CA TYR A 148 -7.23 -1.92 13.32
C TYR A 148 -6.75 -3.08 12.47
N CYS A 149 -5.63 -3.69 12.84
CA CYS A 149 -4.95 -4.70 12.05
C CYS A 149 -4.79 -6.01 12.82
N GLN A 150 -4.76 -7.11 12.07
CA GLN A 150 -4.15 -8.36 12.47
C GLN A 150 -2.84 -8.50 11.68
N SER A 151 -1.71 -8.45 12.38
CA SER A 151 -0.38 -8.55 11.77
C SER A 151 0.05 -10.01 11.58
N PHE A 152 0.79 -10.24 10.49
CA PHE A 152 1.46 -11.49 10.17
C PHE A 152 2.93 -11.19 9.92
N ALA A 153 3.77 -11.52 10.90
CA ALA A 153 5.21 -11.35 10.81
C ALA A 153 5.86 -12.43 9.94
N SER A 154 7.05 -12.15 9.43
CA SER A 154 7.81 -13.10 8.58
C SER A 154 8.19 -14.39 9.32
N ASP A 155 8.38 -14.32 10.63
CA ASP A 155 8.76 -15.42 11.52
C ASP A 155 7.56 -16.11 12.19
N ALA A 156 6.33 -15.73 11.83
CA ALA A 156 5.13 -16.31 12.40
C ALA A 156 5.07 -17.83 12.13
N LYS A 157 4.73 -18.62 13.15
CA LYS A 157 4.70 -20.09 13.11
C LYS A 157 3.42 -20.64 12.48
N TYR A 158 3.16 -20.23 11.24
CA TYR A 158 2.07 -20.74 10.41
C TYR A 158 2.60 -21.50 9.20
N ASP A 159 1.83 -22.50 8.73
CA ASP A 159 2.14 -23.20 7.48
C ASP A 159 1.96 -22.24 6.29
N ASP A 160 2.94 -22.25 5.39
CA ASP A 160 3.03 -21.36 4.22
C ASP A 160 1.82 -21.45 3.29
N ASN A 161 1.16 -22.60 3.26
CA ASN A 161 0.02 -22.87 2.38
C ASN A 161 -1.31 -22.35 2.94
N LEU A 162 -1.34 -21.90 4.20
CA LEU A 162 -2.55 -21.32 4.77
C LEU A 162 -2.92 -20.04 4.01
N ARG A 163 -4.13 -20.03 3.46
CA ARG A 163 -4.72 -18.87 2.80
C ARG A 163 -5.28 -17.93 3.84
N ILE A 164 -5.08 -16.63 3.65
CA ILE A 164 -5.68 -15.59 4.49
C ILE A 164 -6.98 -15.14 3.82
N ASP A 165 -8.10 -15.36 4.50
CA ASP A 165 -9.40 -14.86 4.08
C ASP A 165 -9.55 -13.41 4.53
N ILE A 166 -9.43 -12.49 3.57
CA ILE A 166 -9.49 -11.04 3.81
C ILE A 166 -10.94 -10.58 3.62
N PRO A 167 -11.58 -9.97 4.63
CA PRO A 167 -12.92 -9.39 4.49
C PRO A 167 -13.01 -8.36 3.36
N ASP A 168 -14.17 -8.25 2.70
CA ASP A 168 -14.38 -7.32 1.59
C ASP A 168 -14.14 -5.84 1.96
N ASN A 169 -14.34 -5.48 3.23
CA ASN A 169 -14.11 -4.15 3.78
C ASN A 169 -12.71 -3.96 4.39
N ALA A 170 -11.84 -4.97 4.28
CA ALA A 170 -10.47 -4.90 4.81
C ALA A 170 -9.47 -4.53 3.72
N GLN A 171 -8.37 -3.91 4.15
CA GLN A 171 -7.22 -3.57 3.32
C GLN A 171 -5.97 -4.25 3.85
N VAL A 172 -5.01 -4.52 2.97
CA VAL A 172 -3.73 -5.10 3.35
C VAL A 172 -2.67 -4.01 3.38
N LEU A 173 -1.90 -3.96 4.46
CA LEU A 173 -0.86 -2.95 4.69
C LEU A 173 0.50 -3.61 4.99
N PHE A 174 1.58 -2.94 4.63
CA PHE A 174 2.93 -3.25 5.12
C PHE A 174 3.18 -2.48 6.42
N LEU A 175 3.58 -3.20 7.47
CA LEU A 175 3.77 -2.68 8.82
C LEU A 175 5.21 -2.89 9.33
#